data_AF-A0A2H1KYA8-F1
#
_entry.id   AF-A0A2H1KYA8-F1
#
_cell.length_a   1.000
_cell.length_b   1.000
_cell.length_c   1.000
_cell.angle_alpha   90.00
_cell.angle_beta   90.00
_cell.angle_gamma   90.00
#
_symmetry.space_group_name_H-M   'P 1'
#
loop_
_entity.id
_entity.type
_entity.pdbx_description
1 polymer ?
#
loop_
_entity_poly.entity_id
_entity_poly.type
_entity_poly.pdbx_seq_one_letter_code
_entity_poly.pdbx_strand_id
1 'polypeptide(L)'
;MTIIDNDTDLTALPFVVITLDKDTQETEYHGCKSASEVLDFVIDGYSDLDDTEALKARISLIEDSVIPVIAELIYGGYLAENGQKHLEQRDEEILLSRFKDDFEIIDWTHEEIPLIVASTQFSPNTDTPRPTGNVEIIEVDNELAVIRALASKKILNVLENNG
;
A
#
# COMPACT_ATOMS: atom_id res chain seq x y z
N MET A 1 -5.16 -21.85 1.98
CA MET A 1 -3.72 -21.57 1.79
C MET A 1 -2.97 -22.88 1.70
N THR A 2 -2.22 -23.11 0.62
CA THR A 2 -1.42 -24.33 0.42
C THR A 2 0.02 -23.89 0.17
N ILE A 3 0.96 -24.37 0.99
CA ILE A 3 2.40 -24.21 0.72
C ILE A 3 2.71 -25.01 -0.52
N ILE A 4 3.34 -24.35 -1.49
CA ILE A 4 3.61 -24.92 -2.80
C ILE A 4 5.04 -25.47 -2.83
N ASP A 5 5.18 -26.78 -3.00
CA ASP A 5 6.45 -27.42 -3.33
C ASP A 5 6.89 -27.04 -4.75
N ASN A 6 8.21 -27.01 -5.00
CA ASN A 6 8.86 -26.64 -6.27
C ASN A 6 8.34 -27.36 -7.54
N ASP A 7 7.56 -28.44 -7.40
CA ASP A 7 6.97 -29.23 -8.50
C ASP A 7 5.53 -28.82 -8.87
N THR A 8 4.95 -27.84 -8.20
CA THR A 8 3.59 -27.38 -8.52
C THR A 8 3.62 -26.37 -9.65
N ASP A 9 2.69 -26.51 -10.59
CA ASP A 9 2.52 -25.55 -11.68
C ASP A 9 2.01 -24.20 -11.15
N LEU A 10 2.95 -23.30 -10.86
CA LEU A 10 2.70 -21.95 -10.38
C LEU A 10 1.87 -21.11 -11.37
N THR A 11 1.78 -21.51 -12.65
CA THR A 11 1.00 -20.79 -13.67
C THR A 11 -0.51 -21.03 -13.57
N ALA A 12 -0.92 -22.07 -12.83
CA ALA A 12 -2.33 -22.42 -12.68
C ALA A 12 -3.08 -21.61 -11.60
N LEU A 13 -2.36 -20.82 -10.79
CA LEU A 13 -2.93 -20.02 -9.71
C LEU A 13 -2.85 -18.53 -10.06
N PRO A 14 -3.90 -17.74 -9.76
CA PRO A 14 -3.93 -16.32 -10.12
C PRO A 14 -2.90 -15.50 -9.35
N PHE A 15 -2.55 -15.91 -8.14
CA PHE A 15 -1.56 -15.22 -7.31
C PHE A 15 -0.63 -16.20 -6.59
N VAL A 16 0.64 -15.81 -6.46
CA VAL A 16 1.63 -16.51 -5.62
C VAL A 16 2.28 -15.51 -4.69
N VAL A 17 2.06 -15.63 -3.39
CA VAL A 17 2.72 -14.82 -2.37
C VAL A 17 4.04 -15.49 -1.98
N ILE A 18 5.10 -14.70 -1.87
CA ILE A 18 6.44 -15.17 -1.54
C ILE A 18 6.80 -14.64 -0.15
N THR A 19 6.99 -15.54 0.80
CA THR A 19 7.40 -15.20 2.17
C THR A 19 8.78 -15.77 2.49
N LEU A 20 9.41 -15.26 3.55
CA LEU A 20 10.61 -15.85 4.12
C LEU A 20 10.22 -16.45 5.47
N ASP A 21 10.43 -17.75 5.64
CA ASP A 21 10.26 -18.38 6.95
C ASP A 21 11.29 -17.78 7.92
N LYS A 22 10.82 -17.32 9.07
CA LYS A 22 11.67 -16.59 10.04
C LYS A 22 12.64 -17.52 10.78
N ASP A 23 12.31 -18.80 10.89
CA ASP A 23 13.08 -19.78 11.65
C ASP A 23 14.11 -20.49 10.75
N THR A 24 13.74 -20.82 9.51
CA THR A 24 14.59 -21.56 8.56
C THR A 24 15.31 -20.65 7.56
N GLN A 25 14.84 -19.41 7.38
CA GLN A 25 15.29 -18.50 6.31
C GLN A 25 15.08 -19.06 4.90
N GLU A 26 14.18 -20.03 4.74
CA GLU A 26 13.80 -20.56 3.44
C GLU A 26 12.69 -19.71 2.83
N THR A 27 12.75 -19.55 1.51
CA THR A 27 11.71 -18.89 0.74
C THR A 27 10.53 -19.84 0.59
N GLU A 28 9.34 -19.39 0.98
CA GLU A 28 8.09 -20.14 0.79
C GLU A 28 7.24 -19.49 -0.31
N TYR A 29 6.56 -20.35 -1.08
CA TYR A 29 5.64 -19.95 -2.12
C TYR A 29 4.24 -20.37 -1.73
N HIS A 30 3.33 -19.40 -1.67
CA HIS A 30 1.96 -19.60 -1.23
C HIS A 30 0.99 -19.31 -2.36
N GLY A 31 0.34 -20.36 -2.83
CA GLY A 31 -0.68 -20.24 -3.86
C GLY A 31 -1.97 -19.66 -3.31
N CYS A 32 -2.43 -18.56 -3.93
CA CYS A 32 -3.67 -17.90 -3.56
C CYS A 32 -4.65 -17.92 -4.74
N LYS A 33 -5.91 -18.25 -4.45
CA LYS A 33 -7.00 -18.37 -5.43
C LYS A 33 -7.79 -17.08 -5.62
N SER A 34 -7.64 -16.12 -4.72
CA SER A 34 -8.32 -14.83 -4.74
C SER A 34 -7.43 -13.73 -4.17
N ALA A 35 -7.80 -12.48 -4.42
CA ALA A 35 -7.15 -11.32 -3.83
C ALA A 35 -7.35 -11.27 -2.30
N SER A 36 -8.49 -11.72 -1.78
CA SER A 36 -8.71 -11.84 -0.33
C SER A 36 -7.74 -12.83 0.34
N GLU A 37 -7.45 -13.98 -0.30
CA GLU A 37 -6.42 -14.91 0.21
C GLU A 37 -5.00 -14.30 0.18
N VAL A 38 -4.72 -13.38 -0.74
CA VAL A 38 -3.45 -12.63 -0.73
C VAL A 38 -3.41 -11.64 0.43
N LEU A 39 -4.53 -10.95 0.69
CA LEU A 39 -4.61 -9.97 1.77
C LEU A 39 -4.58 -10.61 3.17
N ASP A 40 -4.92 -11.90 3.32
CA ASP A 40 -4.73 -12.67 4.56
C ASP A 40 -3.27 -12.69 5.05
N PHE A 41 -2.29 -12.57 4.14
CA PHE A 41 -0.87 -12.52 4.51
C PHE A 41 -0.47 -11.21 5.19
N VAL A 42 -1.30 -10.18 5.05
CA VAL A 42 -1.02 -8.82 5.52
C VAL A 42 -1.99 -8.40 6.62
N ILE A 43 -3.24 -8.87 6.53
CA ILE A 43 -4.31 -8.62 7.49
C ILE A 43 -4.81 -9.99 7.97
N ASP A 44 -4.61 -10.29 9.26
CA ASP A 44 -5.00 -11.57 9.83
C ASP A 44 -6.52 -11.79 9.74
N GLY A 45 -6.94 -12.96 9.22
CA GLY A 45 -8.35 -13.35 9.08
C GLY A 45 -9.16 -12.54 8.06
N TYR A 46 -8.49 -11.88 7.11
CA TYR A 46 -9.12 -11.03 6.10
C TYR A 46 -10.17 -11.74 5.24
N SER A 47 -9.92 -12.98 4.82
CA SER A 47 -10.83 -13.75 3.96
C SER A 47 -12.14 -14.16 4.65
N ASP A 48 -12.18 -14.10 5.98
CA ASP A 48 -13.38 -14.39 6.78
C ASP A 48 -14.23 -13.14 7.06
N LEU A 49 -13.75 -11.94 6.69
CA LEU A 49 -14.45 -10.67 6.91
C LEU A 49 -15.61 -10.48 5.92
N ASP A 50 -16.66 -9.79 6.36
CA ASP A 50 -17.68 -9.30 5.43
C ASP A 50 -17.18 -8.10 4.59
N ASP A 51 -17.90 -7.74 3.52
CA ASP A 51 -17.47 -6.66 2.60
C ASP A 51 -17.19 -5.31 3.31
N THR A 52 -17.95 -5.01 4.37
CA THR A 52 -17.80 -3.75 5.11
C THR A 52 -16.59 -3.80 6.02
N GLU A 53 -16.37 -4.91 6.70
CA GLU A 53 -15.20 -5.18 7.53
C GLU A 53 -13.93 -5.22 6.67
N ALA A 54 -13.97 -5.90 5.52
CA ALA A 54 -12.88 -6.00 4.56
C ALA A 54 -12.48 -4.61 4.02
N LEU A 55 -13.45 -3.74 3.73
CA LEU A 55 -13.17 -2.35 3.33
C LEU A 55 -12.50 -1.57 4.46
N LYS A 56 -13.04 -1.65 5.69
CA LYS A 56 -12.44 -0.96 6.85
C LYS A 56 -11.01 -1.45 7.14
N ALA A 57 -10.76 -2.75 6.98
CA ALA A 57 -9.45 -3.33 7.17
C ALA A 57 -8.45 -2.83 6.11
N ARG A 58 -8.86 -2.72 4.84
CA ARG A 58 -8.02 -2.11 3.78
C ARG A 58 -7.73 -0.64 4.07
N ILE A 59 -8.73 0.14 4.48
CA ILE A 59 -8.56 1.54 4.88
C ILE A 59 -7.54 1.65 6.01
N SER A 60 -7.73 0.89 7.09
CA SER A 60 -6.84 0.92 8.26
C SER A 60 -5.42 0.49 7.90
N LEU A 61 -5.26 -0.56 7.11
CA LEU A 61 -3.93 -0.98 6.63
C LEU A 61 -3.24 0.15 5.86
N ILE A 62 -3.92 0.74 4.88
CA ILE A 62 -3.33 1.74 4.00
C ILE A 62 -3.06 3.05 4.73
N GLU A 63 -4.05 3.60 5.42
CA GLU A 63 -3.96 4.93 6.05
C GLU A 63 -3.16 4.92 7.35
N ASP A 64 -3.22 3.84 8.13
CA ASP A 64 -2.63 3.82 9.48
C ASP A 64 -1.23 3.19 9.50
N SER A 65 -0.96 2.27 8.57
CA SER A 65 0.28 1.49 8.59
C SER A 65 1.18 1.74 7.38
N VAL A 66 0.61 1.75 6.17
CA VAL A 66 1.40 1.76 4.93
C VAL A 66 1.83 3.18 4.54
N ILE A 67 0.88 4.12 4.40
CA ILE A 67 1.18 5.49 3.98
C ILE A 67 2.16 6.19 4.93
N PRO A 68 1.97 6.17 6.27
CA PRO A 68 2.88 6.85 7.19
C PRO A 68 4.32 6.35 7.06
N VAL A 69 4.52 5.02 7.02
CA VAL A 69 5.85 4.41 6.89
C VAL A 69 6.50 4.78 5.55
N ILE A 70 5.75 4.72 4.44
CA ILE A 70 6.32 5.07 3.14
C ILE A 70 6.64 6.56 3.06
N ALA A 71 5.76 7.44 3.55
CA ALA A 71 5.98 8.88 3.57
C ALA A 71 7.25 9.24 4.36
N GLU A 72 7.45 8.63 5.53
CA GLU A 72 8.67 8.79 6.33
C GLU A 72 9.92 8.27 5.59
N LEU A 73 9.83 7.12 4.92
CA LEU A 73 10.96 6.56 4.16
C LEU A 73 11.36 7.45 2.98
N ILE A 74 10.38 7.93 2.20
CA ILE A 74 10.62 8.83 1.07
C ILE A 74 11.21 10.14 1.59
N TYR A 75 10.61 10.72 2.64
CA TYR A 75 11.08 12.00 3.17
C TYR A 75 12.47 11.88 3.80
N GLY A 76 12.74 10.80 4.53
CA GLY A 76 14.06 10.49 5.07
C GLY A 76 15.12 10.33 3.98
N GLY A 77 14.76 9.68 2.86
CA GLY A 77 15.61 9.59 1.67
C GLY A 77 15.92 10.97 1.07
N TYR A 78 14.88 11.79 0.88
CA TYR A 78 15.04 13.16 0.41
C TYR A 78 15.96 13.99 1.31
N LEU A 79 15.74 13.95 2.63
CA LEU A 79 16.59 14.64 3.60
C LEU A 79 18.03 14.16 3.53
N ALA A 80 18.27 12.86 3.38
CA ALA A 80 19.63 12.32 3.25
C ALA A 80 20.33 12.84 1.99
N GLU A 81 19.63 12.87 0.85
CA GLU A 81 20.16 13.34 -0.43
C GLU A 81 20.38 14.86 -0.48
N ASN A 82 19.54 15.63 0.23
CA ASN A 82 19.56 17.08 0.23
C ASN A 82 20.28 17.70 1.45
N GLY A 83 21.13 16.94 2.14
CA GLY A 83 21.94 17.47 3.25
C GLY A 83 21.12 17.93 4.46
N GLN A 84 20.02 17.22 4.74
CA GLN A 84 19.03 17.49 5.78
C GLN A 84 18.29 18.81 5.59
N LYS A 85 18.20 19.29 4.34
CA LYS A 85 17.35 20.43 4.02
C LYS A 85 15.88 19.99 4.00
N HIS A 86 15.09 20.57 4.91
CA HIS A 86 13.66 20.34 5.00
C HIS A 86 12.89 21.00 3.84
N LEU A 87 11.69 20.47 3.57
CA LEU A 87 10.70 21.16 2.76
C LEU A 87 10.21 22.43 3.45
N GLU A 88 9.45 23.25 2.72
CA GLU A 88 8.65 24.29 3.35
C GLU A 88 7.69 23.66 4.38
N GLN A 89 7.47 24.35 5.50
CA GLN A 89 6.73 23.80 6.64
C GLN A 89 5.38 23.20 6.24
N ARG A 90 4.62 23.91 5.39
CA ARG A 90 3.32 23.44 4.90
C ARG A 90 3.44 22.12 4.14
N ASP A 91 4.45 21.98 3.30
CA ASP A 91 4.60 20.79 2.46
C ASP A 91 5.04 19.59 3.29
N GLU A 92 5.91 19.82 4.28
CA GLU A 92 6.28 18.80 5.26
C GLU A 92 5.05 18.35 6.08
N GLU A 93 4.22 19.28 6.54
CA GLU A 93 2.95 18.98 7.23
C GLU A 93 1.99 18.19 6.33
N ILE A 94 1.83 18.58 5.07
CA ILE A 94 0.99 17.84 4.11
C ILE A 94 1.53 16.43 3.92
N LEU A 95 2.83 16.26 3.68
CA LEU A 95 3.44 14.97 3.39
C LEU A 95 3.24 13.98 4.55
N LEU A 96 3.51 14.45 5.78
CA LEU A 96 3.55 13.61 6.97
C LEU A 96 2.20 13.50 7.71
N SER A 97 1.23 14.37 7.42
CA SER A 97 -0.07 14.31 8.08
C SER A 97 -0.86 13.06 7.70
N ARG A 98 -1.61 12.51 8.66
CA ARG A 98 -2.62 11.47 8.39
C ARG A 98 -3.97 12.06 7.97
N PHE A 99 -4.23 13.30 8.36
CA PHE A 99 -5.48 14.03 8.11
C PHE A 99 -5.25 15.01 6.97
N LYS A 100 -5.55 14.55 5.74
CA LYS A 100 -5.35 15.37 4.53
C LYS A 100 -6.47 16.39 4.32
N ASP A 101 -7.60 16.21 5.00
CA ASP A 101 -8.77 17.08 4.96
C ASP A 101 -8.49 18.47 5.55
N ASP A 102 -7.51 18.60 6.43
CA ASP A 102 -7.07 19.86 7.03
C ASP A 102 -6.42 20.85 6.02
N PHE A 103 -6.07 20.40 4.81
CA PHE A 103 -5.25 21.20 3.88
C PHE A 103 -6.02 21.82 2.71
N GLU A 104 -7.34 21.71 2.68
CA GLU A 104 -8.25 22.17 1.61
C GLU A 104 -7.82 21.71 0.20
N ILE A 105 -7.03 22.53 -0.51
CA ILE A 105 -6.50 22.25 -1.85
C ILE A 105 -5.01 21.96 -1.75
N ILE A 106 -4.62 20.82 -2.29
CA ILE A 106 -3.24 20.37 -2.35
C ILE A 106 -2.82 20.28 -3.81
N ASP A 107 -1.92 21.18 -4.22
CA ASP A 107 -1.21 21.11 -5.50
C ASP A 107 0.25 20.73 -5.25
N TRP A 108 0.55 19.44 -5.41
CA TRP A 108 1.82 18.87 -5.00
C TRP A 108 2.86 18.92 -6.12
N THR A 109 3.73 19.92 -6.06
CA THR A 109 4.68 20.26 -7.14
C THR A 109 6.09 19.70 -6.95
N HIS A 110 6.34 18.92 -5.88
CA HIS A 110 7.63 18.31 -5.61
C HIS A 110 7.89 17.11 -6.53
N GLU A 111 8.76 17.28 -7.53
CA GLU A 111 9.06 16.22 -8.52
C GLU A 111 9.79 15.01 -7.92
N GLU A 112 10.63 15.23 -6.90
CA GLU A 112 11.46 14.18 -6.29
C GLU A 112 10.72 13.37 -5.22
N ILE A 113 9.63 13.91 -4.67
CA ILE A 113 8.90 13.34 -3.54
C ILE A 113 7.45 13.17 -3.97
N PRO A 114 6.98 11.96 -4.30
CA PRO A 114 5.56 11.77 -4.58
C PRO A 114 4.73 11.89 -3.31
N LEU A 115 3.58 12.56 -3.39
CA LEU A 115 2.58 12.56 -2.33
C LEU A 115 1.74 11.29 -2.45
N ILE A 116 1.91 10.37 -1.50
CA ILE A 116 1.15 9.11 -1.46
C ILE A 116 -0.03 9.28 -0.51
N VAL A 117 -1.23 8.95 -0.99
CA VAL A 117 -2.48 9.15 -0.27
C VAL A 117 -3.48 8.02 -0.52
N ALA A 118 -4.47 7.87 0.36
CA ALA A 118 -5.59 6.96 0.14
C ALA A 118 -6.76 7.67 -0.53
N SER A 119 -7.49 6.97 -1.39
CA SER A 119 -8.65 7.55 -2.09
C SER A 119 -9.80 7.94 -1.16
N THR A 120 -9.87 7.35 0.03
CA THR A 120 -10.83 7.65 1.10
C THR A 120 -10.59 8.97 1.81
N GLN A 121 -9.42 9.58 1.64
CA GLN A 121 -9.10 10.89 2.21
C GLN A 121 -9.71 12.07 1.42
N PHE A 122 -10.28 11.80 0.24
CA PHE A 122 -10.77 12.82 -0.68
C PHE A 122 -12.15 12.48 -1.26
N SER A 123 -12.72 13.45 -1.98
CA SER A 123 -13.95 13.30 -2.75
C SER A 123 -13.91 12.07 -3.68
N PRO A 124 -15.00 11.27 -3.73
CA PRO A 124 -16.32 11.52 -3.14
C PRO A 124 -16.50 11.10 -1.66
N ASN A 125 -15.46 10.60 -1.00
CA ASN A 125 -15.56 10.09 0.38
C ASN A 125 -15.53 11.20 1.44
N THR A 126 -14.96 12.36 1.08
CA THR A 126 -14.91 13.57 1.91
C THR A 126 -15.25 14.81 1.06
N ASP A 127 -15.39 15.97 1.71
CA ASP A 127 -15.54 17.26 1.03
C ASP A 127 -14.21 17.79 0.44
N THR A 128 -13.07 17.15 0.75
CA THR A 128 -11.74 17.57 0.33
C THR A 128 -11.50 17.18 -1.13
N PRO A 129 -11.13 18.12 -2.02
CA PRO A 129 -10.82 17.79 -3.42
C PRO A 129 -9.59 16.88 -3.52
N ARG A 130 -9.56 16.03 -4.56
CA ARG A 130 -8.38 15.20 -4.84
C ARG A 130 -7.15 16.09 -5.12
N PRO A 131 -5.97 15.76 -4.59
CA PRO A 131 -4.74 16.50 -4.82
C PRO A 131 -4.28 16.38 -6.28
N THR A 132 -3.51 17.37 -6.76
CA THR A 132 -2.94 17.40 -8.11
C THR A 132 -1.41 17.39 -8.09
N GLY A 133 -0.79 17.14 -9.25
CA GLY A 133 0.67 17.14 -9.40
C GLY A 133 1.28 15.75 -9.24
N ASN A 134 2.42 15.64 -8.55
CA ASN A 134 3.14 14.39 -8.33
C ASN A 134 2.50 13.59 -7.18
N VAL A 135 1.34 12.99 -7.46
CA VAL A 135 0.51 12.29 -6.46
C VAL A 135 0.29 10.84 -6.88
N GLU A 136 0.45 9.92 -5.93
CA GLU A 136 0.02 8.54 -6.04
C GLU A 136 -1.19 8.30 -5.13
N ILE A 137 -2.35 8.01 -5.72
CA ILE A 137 -3.57 7.70 -4.99
C ILE A 137 -3.75 6.18 -4.95
N ILE A 138 -3.78 5.61 -3.75
CA ILE A 138 -4.09 4.20 -3.51
C ILE A 138 -5.60 4.05 -3.39
N GLU A 139 -6.22 3.34 -4.35
CA GLU A 139 -7.65 3.05 -4.34
C GLU A 139 -7.94 1.87 -3.39
N VAL A 140 -8.51 2.18 -2.22
CA VAL A 140 -8.70 1.21 -1.11
C VAL A 140 -9.99 0.37 -1.23
N ASP A 141 -10.88 0.74 -2.14
CA ASP A 141 -12.13 0.03 -2.42
C ASP A 141 -11.92 -1.23 -3.28
N ASN A 142 -10.73 -1.40 -3.85
CA ASN A 142 -10.37 -2.52 -4.71
C ASN A 142 -9.17 -3.29 -4.13
N GLU A 143 -9.38 -4.55 -3.76
CA GLU A 143 -8.34 -5.43 -3.22
C GLU A 143 -7.10 -5.51 -4.13
N LEU A 144 -7.29 -5.58 -5.45
CA LEU A 144 -6.18 -5.69 -6.40
C LEU A 144 -5.37 -4.40 -6.47
N ALA A 145 -6.01 -3.24 -6.34
CA ALA A 145 -5.30 -1.96 -6.27
C ALA A 145 -4.46 -1.87 -5.00
N VAL A 146 -4.99 -2.33 -3.86
CA VAL A 146 -4.24 -2.45 -2.60
C VAL A 146 -3.06 -3.41 -2.75
N ILE A 147 -3.26 -4.63 -3.27
CA ILE A 147 -2.19 -5.62 -3.48
C ILE A 147 -1.08 -5.05 -4.36
N ARG A 148 -1.43 -4.41 -5.47
CA ARG A 148 -0.45 -3.78 -6.38
C ARG A 148 0.29 -2.63 -5.73
N ALA A 149 -0.36 -1.83 -4.88
CA ALA A 149 0.29 -0.79 -4.10
C ALA A 149 1.30 -1.39 -3.10
N LEU A 150 0.91 -2.43 -2.35
CA LEU A 150 1.82 -3.12 -1.43
C LEU A 150 3.01 -3.73 -2.16
N ALA A 151 2.77 -4.31 -3.34
CA ALA A 151 3.80 -4.92 -4.18
C ALA A 151 4.78 -3.89 -4.75
N SER A 152 4.29 -2.76 -5.29
CA SER A 152 5.13 -1.69 -5.85
C SER A 152 6.04 -1.07 -4.80
N LYS A 153 5.60 -1.06 -3.53
CA LYS A 153 6.35 -0.56 -2.37
C LYS A 153 7.17 -1.64 -1.67
N LYS A 154 7.21 -2.87 -2.21
CA LYS A 154 7.96 -4.03 -1.68
C LYS A 154 7.55 -4.42 -0.27
N ILE A 155 6.33 -4.08 0.15
CA ILE A 155 5.73 -4.51 1.42
C ILE A 155 5.22 -5.95 1.29
N LEU A 156 4.68 -6.29 0.12
CA LEU A 156 4.23 -7.63 -0.23
C LEU A 156 5.01 -8.12 -1.45
N ASN A 157 5.51 -9.36 -1.41
CA ASN A 157 6.10 -9.98 -2.59
C ASN A 157 5.07 -10.95 -3.19
N VAL A 158 4.50 -10.57 -4.34
CA VAL A 158 3.44 -11.33 -4.99
C VAL A 158 3.65 -11.37 -6.50
N LEU A 159 3.43 -12.53 -7.08
CA LEU A 159 3.35 -12.74 -8.52
C LEU A 159 1.87 -12.80 -8.91
N GLU A 160 1.44 -11.90 -9.80
CA GLU A 160 0.12 -11.92 -10.41
C GLU A 160 0.22 -12.63 -11.77
N ASN A 161 -0.47 -13.76 -11.91
CA ASN A 161 -0.50 -14.51 -13.16
C ASN A 161 -1.74 -14.11 -13.98
N ASN A 162 -1.49 -13.49 -15.12
CA ASN A 162 -2.51 -13.30 -16.14
C ASN A 162 -2.64 -14.64 -16.88
N GLY A 163 -3.65 -15.44 -16.54
CA GLY A 163 -3.90 -16.74 -17.18
C GLY A 163 -3.97 -16.69 -18.71
#